data_AF-A0A2V7K5Q9-F1
#
_entry.id   AF-A0A2V7K5Q9-F1
#
_cell.length_a   1.000
_cell.length_b   1.000
_cell.length_c   1.000
_cell.angle_alpha   90.00
_cell.angle_beta   90.00
_cell.angle_gamma   90.00
#
_symmetry.space_group_name_H-M   'P 1'
#
loop_
_entity.id
_entity.type
_entity.pdbx_description
1 polymer ?
#
loop_
_entity_poly.entity_id
_entity_poly.type
_entity_poly.pdbx_seq_one_letter_code
_entity_poly.pdbx_strand_id
1 'polypeptide(L)'
;MVTLWRMASGFAVAEVASQPTVPRDLIDFDVAAALRMWGRAVAEGSLWVVCRLDPGRWHVAPVRSDVPAPSPSGVERRSPERLTLELAGLLLGALERVWAVADQATVYLCAALAVVDTSLERVRKARGLTTASRAHLLADLAVIAEAIEGALEA
;
A
#
# COMPACT_ATOMS: atom_id res chain seq x y z
N MET A 1 5.73 11.22 -19.63
CA MET A 1 6.26 10.47 -18.46
C MET A 1 5.22 10.47 -17.36
N VAL A 2 5.08 9.35 -16.64
CA VAL A 2 4.16 9.21 -15.49
C VAL A 2 4.97 9.09 -14.21
N THR A 3 4.54 9.76 -13.14
CA THR A 3 5.20 9.76 -11.84
C THR A 3 4.17 9.65 -10.72
N LEU A 4 4.50 8.92 -9.67
CA LEU A 4 3.74 8.85 -8.43
C LEU A 4 4.35 9.82 -7.43
N TRP A 5 3.53 10.70 -6.86
CA TRP A 5 3.96 11.75 -5.94
C TRP A 5 3.23 11.60 -4.61
N ARG A 6 3.95 11.81 -3.50
CA ARG A 6 3.37 11.89 -2.15
C ARG A 6 3.42 13.31 -1.61
N MET A 7 2.34 13.72 -0.97
CA MET A 7 2.29 14.99 -0.24
C MET A 7 3.05 14.86 1.08
N ALA A 8 4.08 15.69 1.26
CA ALA A 8 4.91 15.74 2.43
C ALA A 8 5.22 17.21 2.81
N SER A 9 4.87 17.61 4.02
CA SER A 9 5.12 18.94 4.58
C SER A 9 4.63 20.10 3.70
N GLY A 10 3.47 19.90 3.05
CA GLY A 10 2.87 20.90 2.14
C GLY A 10 3.49 20.95 0.73
N PHE A 11 4.51 20.14 0.46
CA PHE A 11 5.14 19.93 -0.84
C PHE A 11 4.79 18.54 -1.39
N ALA A 12 4.99 18.35 -2.68
CA ALA A 12 4.73 17.09 -3.34
C ALA A 12 6.07 16.49 -3.80
N VAL A 13 6.35 15.25 -3.37
CA VAL A 13 7.64 14.56 -3.58
C VAL A 13 7.42 13.38 -4.50
N ALA A 14 8.19 13.28 -5.59
CA ALA A 14 8.13 12.12 -6.49
C ALA A 14 8.71 10.87 -5.82
N GLU A 15 7.91 9.81 -5.70
CA GLU A 15 8.34 8.52 -5.14
C GLU A 15 8.83 7.57 -6.23
N VAL A 16 8.13 7.56 -7.36
CA VAL A 16 8.39 6.63 -8.46
C VAL A 16 8.17 7.34 -9.79
N ALA A 17 9.00 7.05 -10.78
CA ALA A 17 8.86 7.51 -12.16
C ALA A 17 8.85 6.34 -13.13
N SER A 18 8.05 6.44 -14.19
CA SER A 18 7.99 5.43 -15.26
C SER A 18 9.26 5.39 -16.11
N GLN A 19 10.16 6.37 -15.97
CA GLN A 19 11.44 6.46 -16.65
C GLN A 19 12.54 6.78 -15.62
N PRO A 20 13.76 6.22 -15.78
CA PRO A 20 14.84 6.39 -14.81
C PRO A 20 15.38 7.82 -14.74
N THR A 21 15.21 8.60 -15.82
CA THR A 21 15.63 10.00 -15.88
C THR A 21 14.40 10.88 -15.74
N VAL A 22 14.27 11.55 -14.59
CA VAL A 22 13.23 12.57 -14.36
C VAL A 22 13.67 13.86 -15.09
N PRO A 23 12.90 14.37 -16.08
CA PRO A 23 13.15 15.67 -16.69
C PRO A 23 13.12 16.79 -15.63
N ARG A 24 14.05 17.76 -15.72
CA ARG A 24 14.21 18.83 -14.70
C ARG A 24 12.95 19.67 -14.51
N ASP A 25 12.25 19.91 -15.60
CA ASP A 25 10.98 20.65 -15.61
C ASP A 25 9.81 19.89 -14.96
N LEU A 26 10.00 18.61 -14.60
CA LEU A 26 9.10 17.88 -13.72
C LEU A 26 9.34 18.17 -12.24
N ILE A 27 10.57 18.52 -11.88
CA ILE A 27 10.95 18.94 -10.52
C ILE A 27 10.38 20.35 -10.25
N ASP A 28 10.30 21.19 -11.29
CA ASP A 28 9.84 22.58 -11.17
C ASP A 28 8.31 22.74 -11.08
N PHE A 29 7.52 21.69 -11.35
CA PHE A 29 6.06 21.77 -11.27
C PHE A 29 5.57 21.59 -9.84
N ASP A 30 5.14 22.68 -9.20
CA ASP A 30 4.52 22.65 -7.88
C ASP A 30 3.10 22.05 -7.95
N VAL A 31 3.04 20.72 -7.90
CA VAL A 31 1.78 19.95 -7.86
C VAL A 31 0.92 20.40 -6.67
N ALA A 32 1.52 20.73 -5.53
CA ALA A 32 0.78 21.13 -4.34
C ALA A 32 0.07 22.47 -4.57
N ALA A 33 0.75 23.46 -5.15
CA ALA A 33 0.14 24.73 -5.54
C ALA A 33 -0.91 24.55 -6.63
N ALA A 34 -0.64 23.75 -7.66
CA ALA A 34 -1.59 23.48 -8.74
C ALA A 34 -2.90 22.86 -8.21
N LEU A 35 -2.81 21.86 -7.34
CA LEU A 35 -3.96 21.21 -6.71
C LEU A 35 -4.77 22.20 -5.84
N ARG A 36 -4.09 23.04 -5.06
CA ARG A 36 -4.73 24.10 -4.26
C ARG A 36 -5.48 25.09 -5.15
N MET A 37 -4.87 25.55 -6.25
CA MET A 37 -5.53 26.44 -7.22
C MET A 37 -6.75 25.80 -7.88
N TRP A 38 -6.72 24.48 -8.11
CA TRP A 38 -7.85 23.71 -8.64
C TRP A 38 -8.90 23.33 -7.57
N GLY A 39 -8.78 23.85 -6.34
CA GLY A 39 -9.73 23.61 -5.26
C GLY A 39 -9.73 22.16 -4.75
N ARG A 40 -8.63 21.43 -4.94
CA ARG A 40 -8.48 20.07 -4.38
C ARG A 40 -7.88 20.15 -2.98
N ALA A 41 -8.51 19.46 -2.04
CA ALA A 41 -7.94 19.26 -0.72
C ALA A 41 -6.71 18.35 -0.85
N VAL A 42 -5.57 18.83 -0.35
CA VAL A 42 -4.28 18.14 -0.43
C VAL A 42 -3.92 17.72 0.98
N ALA A 43 -4.29 16.49 1.35
CA ALA A 43 -3.97 15.93 2.66
C ALA A 43 -2.50 15.47 2.71
N GLU A 44 -1.87 15.60 3.87
CA GLU A 44 -0.55 15.03 4.12
C GLU A 44 -0.57 13.51 3.89
N GLY A 45 0.48 12.97 3.28
CA GLY A 45 0.59 11.56 2.94
C GLY A 45 -0.23 11.11 1.72
N SER A 46 -1.11 11.97 1.17
CA SER A 46 -1.90 11.63 -0.02
C SER A 46 -1.02 11.40 -1.25
N LEU A 47 -1.40 10.41 -2.05
CA LEU A 47 -0.70 10.01 -3.26
C LEU A 47 -1.40 10.52 -4.51
N TRP A 48 -0.61 10.92 -5.50
CA TRP A 48 -1.08 11.50 -6.76
C TRP A 48 -0.31 10.93 -7.93
N VAL A 49 -1.03 10.46 -8.95
CA VAL A 49 -0.44 10.09 -10.23
C VAL A 49 -0.39 11.33 -11.10
N VAL A 50 0.79 11.68 -11.56
CA VAL A 50 1.06 12.87 -12.37
C VAL A 50 1.61 12.42 -13.71
N CYS A 51 1.05 12.94 -14.79
CA CYS A 51 1.53 12.70 -16.13
C CYS A 51 1.65 14.00 -16.90
N ARG A 52 2.76 14.11 -17.63
CA ARG A 52 2.92 15.10 -18.68
C ARG A 52 3.16 14.38 -19.99
N LEU A 53 2.22 14.58 -20.92
CA LEU A 53 2.26 14.00 -22.26
C LEU A 53 2.76 15.04 -23.26
N ASP A 54 2.31 16.28 -23.12
CA ASP A 54 2.74 17.42 -23.94
C ASP A 54 3.43 18.49 -23.08
N PRO A 55 4.39 19.26 -23.64
CA PRO A 55 4.93 20.44 -22.98
C PRO A 55 3.82 21.38 -22.51
N GLY A 56 3.79 21.71 -21.22
CA GLY A 56 2.82 22.63 -20.63
C GLY A 56 1.44 22.03 -20.27
N ARG A 57 1.15 20.76 -20.62
CA ARG A 57 -0.12 20.12 -20.26
C ARG A 57 0.05 19.03 -19.21
N TRP A 58 -0.29 19.39 -17.98
CA TRP A 58 -0.27 18.50 -16.83
C TRP A 58 -1.61 17.82 -16.63
N HIS A 59 -1.57 16.50 -16.50
CA HIS A 59 -2.69 15.71 -16.01
C HIS A 59 -2.28 15.12 -14.67
N VAL A 60 -3.12 15.28 -13.67
CA VAL A 60 -2.93 14.67 -12.35
C VAL A 60 -4.12 13.76 -12.06
N ALA A 61 -4.05 12.89 -11.06
CA ALA A 61 -5.21 12.21 -10.49
C ALA A 61 -4.85 11.72 -9.07
N PRO A 62 -5.78 11.76 -8.10
CA PRO A 62 -5.52 11.20 -6.78
C PRO A 62 -5.47 9.67 -6.86
N VAL A 63 -4.55 9.06 -6.10
CA VAL A 63 -4.66 7.66 -5.69
C VAL A 63 -5.73 7.60 -4.60
N ARG A 64 -6.76 6.80 -4.82
CA ARG A 64 -7.94 6.76 -3.94
C ARG A 64 -8.61 5.40 -3.95
N SER A 65 -9.46 5.19 -2.95
CA SER A 65 -10.17 3.94 -2.75
C SER A 65 -11.58 3.94 -3.31
N ASP A 66 -12.18 5.11 -3.38
CA ASP A 66 -13.55 5.37 -3.80
C ASP A 66 -13.62 5.70 -5.28
N VAL A 67 -14.58 5.10 -5.98
CA VAL A 67 -14.87 5.43 -7.37
C VAL A 67 -15.40 6.87 -7.43
N PRO A 68 -14.88 7.74 -8.32
CA PRO A 68 -15.42 9.09 -8.50
C PRO A 68 -16.90 9.04 -8.82
N ALA A 69 -17.66 9.95 -8.23
CA ALA A 69 -19.05 10.16 -8.63
C ALA A 69 -19.13 10.44 -10.15
N PRO A 70 -20.17 9.93 -10.83
CA PRO A 70 -20.38 10.20 -12.24
C PRO A 70 -20.59 11.70 -12.47
N SER A 71 -20.28 12.15 -13.69
CA SER A 71 -20.59 13.53 -14.10
C SER A 71 -22.08 13.80 -13.90
N PRO A 72 -22.50 14.93 -13.28
CA PRO A 72 -23.91 15.24 -13.06
C PRO A 72 -24.76 15.24 -14.34
N SER A 73 -24.12 15.56 -15.47
CA SER A 73 -24.76 15.54 -16.80
C SER A 73 -24.73 14.17 -17.49
N GLY A 74 -24.16 13.12 -16.87
CA GLY A 74 -23.91 11.82 -17.49
C GLY A 74 -22.82 11.82 -18.59
N VAL A 75 -22.48 13.00 -19.10
CA VAL A 75 -21.42 13.21 -20.09
C VAL A 75 -20.05 13.33 -19.42
N GLU A 76 -19.09 12.53 -19.86
CA GLU A 76 -17.69 12.63 -19.45
C GLU A 76 -17.10 13.99 -19.85
N ARG A 77 -16.48 14.69 -18.89
CA ARG A 77 -15.87 16.02 -19.09
C ARG A 77 -14.34 15.98 -18.96
N ARG A 78 -13.80 14.91 -18.39
CA ARG A 78 -12.35 14.70 -18.25
C ARG A 78 -11.79 14.30 -19.61
N SER A 79 -10.57 14.74 -19.88
CA SER A 79 -9.86 14.27 -21.06
C SER A 79 -9.54 12.77 -20.91
N PRO A 80 -9.31 12.04 -22.03
CA PRO A 80 -8.92 10.63 -21.98
C PRO A 80 -7.72 10.39 -21.07
N GLU A 81 -6.73 11.27 -21.09
CA GLU A 81 -5.52 11.20 -20.28
C GLU A 81 -5.87 11.31 -18.78
N ARG A 82 -6.72 12.27 -18.41
CA ARG A 82 -7.19 12.43 -17.04
C ARG A 82 -8.00 11.22 -16.58
N LEU A 83 -8.83 10.64 -17.46
CA LEU A 83 -9.60 9.43 -17.15
C LEU A 83 -8.68 8.23 -16.91
N THR A 84 -7.68 8.02 -17.76
CA THR A 84 -6.69 6.96 -17.59
C THR A 84 -5.94 7.10 -16.26
N LEU A 85 -5.51 8.31 -15.90
CA LEU A 85 -4.85 8.53 -14.60
C LEU A 85 -5.78 8.28 -13.42
N GLU A 86 -7.08 8.62 -13.53
CA GLU A 86 -8.03 8.34 -12.47
C GLU A 86 -8.28 6.83 -12.30
N LEU A 87 -8.30 6.06 -13.38
CA LEU A 87 -8.35 4.60 -13.32
C LEU A 87 -7.07 4.01 -12.72
N ALA A 88 -5.89 4.50 -13.13
CA ALA A 88 -4.62 4.09 -12.55
C ALA A 88 -4.55 4.40 -11.03
N GLY A 89 -4.99 5.59 -10.62
CA GLY A 89 -5.08 5.98 -9.21
C GLY A 89 -6.03 5.11 -8.40
N LEU A 90 -7.15 4.65 -8.98
CA LEU A 90 -8.05 3.69 -8.34
C LEU A 90 -7.42 2.31 -8.18
N LEU A 91 -6.74 1.81 -9.22
CA LEU A 91 -6.05 0.53 -9.18
C LEU A 91 -4.92 0.53 -8.14
N LEU A 92 -4.12 1.59 -8.10
CA LEU A 92 -3.07 1.77 -7.10
C LEU A 92 -3.65 1.82 -5.68
N GLY A 93 -4.74 2.57 -5.47
CA GLY A 93 -5.39 2.64 -4.17
C GLY A 93 -5.99 1.29 -3.74
N ALA A 94 -6.52 0.50 -4.68
CA ALA A 94 -6.97 -0.86 -4.41
C ALA A 94 -5.81 -1.80 -4.03
N LEU A 95 -4.68 -1.69 -4.73
CA LEU A 95 -3.48 -2.48 -4.47
C LEU A 95 -2.87 -2.14 -3.10
N GLU A 96 -2.80 -0.86 -2.75
CA GLU A 96 -2.32 -0.40 -1.44
C GLU A 96 -3.15 -1.01 -0.30
N ARG A 97 -4.48 -1.11 -0.45
CA ARG A 97 -5.33 -1.79 0.54
C ARG A 97 -5.04 -3.28 0.64
N VAL A 98 -4.85 -3.96 -0.48
CA VAL A 98 -4.54 -5.41 -0.49
C VAL A 98 -3.19 -5.67 0.18
N TRP A 99 -2.18 -4.87 -0.13
CA TRP A 99 -0.87 -4.99 0.49
C TRP A 99 -0.88 -4.61 1.96
N ALA A 100 -1.63 -3.59 2.38
CA ALA A 100 -1.77 -3.27 3.81
C ALA A 100 -2.40 -4.43 4.60
N VAL A 101 -3.38 -5.12 4.02
CA VAL A 101 -3.98 -6.32 4.64
C VAL A 101 -2.98 -7.48 4.67
N ALA A 102 -2.23 -7.70 3.60
CA ALA A 102 -1.21 -8.75 3.53
C ALA A 102 -0.09 -8.50 4.56
N ASP A 103 0.43 -7.28 4.64
CA ASP A 103 1.46 -6.89 5.61
C ASP A 103 0.96 -7.07 7.05
N GLN A 104 -0.29 -6.66 7.33
CA GLN A 104 -0.91 -6.88 8.63
C GLN A 104 -1.07 -8.37 8.96
N ALA A 105 -1.40 -9.21 7.98
CA ALA A 105 -1.47 -10.66 8.15
C ALA A 105 -0.10 -11.26 8.47
N THR A 106 0.96 -10.82 7.76
CA THR A 106 2.35 -11.18 8.06
C THR A 106 2.72 -10.82 9.50
N VAL A 107 2.38 -9.61 9.97
CA VAL A 107 2.61 -9.20 11.36
C VAL A 107 1.91 -10.13 12.36
N TYR A 108 0.65 -10.48 12.11
CA TYR A 108 -0.09 -11.40 12.99
C TYR A 108 0.50 -12.81 12.99
N LEU A 109 0.94 -13.33 11.85
CA LEU A 109 1.58 -14.63 11.74
C LEU A 109 2.92 -14.66 12.48
N CYS A 110 3.76 -13.62 12.32
CA CYS A 110 5.00 -13.46 13.09
C CYS A 110 4.74 -13.43 14.61
N ALA A 111 3.71 -12.70 15.04
CA ALA A 111 3.33 -12.66 16.46
C ALA A 111 2.83 -14.02 16.97
N ALA A 112 2.04 -14.75 16.17
CA ALA A 112 1.57 -16.08 16.50
C ALA A 112 2.74 -17.07 16.64
N LEU A 113 3.72 -17.02 15.72
CA LEU A 113 4.91 -17.86 15.77
C LEU A 113 5.71 -17.62 17.07
N ALA A 114 5.92 -16.36 17.45
CA ALA A 114 6.60 -16.01 18.72
C ALA A 114 5.86 -16.55 19.97
N VAL A 115 4.51 -16.59 19.93
CA VAL A 115 3.70 -17.20 20.99
C VAL A 115 3.86 -18.72 21.01
N VAL A 116 3.92 -19.37 19.85
CA VAL A 116 4.17 -20.82 19.72
C VAL A 116 5.55 -21.17 20.27
N ASP A 117 6.60 -20.43 19.92
CA ASP A 117 7.95 -20.62 20.45
C ASP A 117 8.00 -20.51 21.98
N THR A 118 7.34 -19.48 22.52
CA THR A 118 7.21 -19.30 23.96
C THR A 118 6.47 -20.47 24.61
N SER A 119 5.44 -20.99 23.94
CA SER A 119 4.63 -22.12 24.41
C SER A 119 5.42 -23.43 24.38
N LEU A 120 6.19 -23.69 23.32
CA LEU A 120 7.12 -24.81 23.22
C LEU A 120 8.09 -24.81 24.41
N GLU A 121 8.68 -23.66 24.71
CA GLU A 121 9.63 -23.53 25.82
C GLU A 121 8.97 -23.75 27.19
N ARG A 122 7.73 -23.26 27.37
CA ARG A 122 6.94 -23.54 28.57
C ARG A 122 6.61 -25.02 28.71
N VAL A 123 6.19 -25.68 27.62
CA VAL A 123 5.91 -27.12 27.62
C VAL A 123 7.17 -27.93 27.89
N ARG A 124 8.35 -27.51 27.40
CA ARG A 124 9.63 -28.16 27.74
C ARG A 124 9.96 -28.06 29.24
N LYS A 125 9.69 -26.91 29.87
CA LYS A 125 10.02 -26.64 31.29
C LYS A 125 8.92 -27.02 32.29
N ALA A 126 7.71 -27.31 31.82
CA ALA A 126 6.56 -27.58 32.69
C ALA A 126 6.80 -28.78 33.62
N ARG A 127 6.51 -28.61 34.90
CA ARG A 127 6.53 -29.69 35.90
C ARG A 127 5.15 -30.37 35.94
N GLY A 128 5.11 -31.66 36.27
CA GLY A 128 3.85 -32.41 36.43
C GLY A 128 3.24 -32.98 35.15
N LEU A 129 3.83 -32.73 33.96
CA LEU A 129 3.44 -33.42 32.74
C LEU A 129 4.11 -34.79 32.66
N THR A 130 3.33 -35.82 32.26
CA THR A 130 3.88 -37.11 31.87
C THR A 130 4.74 -36.97 30.61
N THR A 131 5.67 -37.90 30.39
CA THR A 131 6.50 -37.93 29.17
C THR A 131 5.64 -38.00 27.90
N ALA A 132 4.59 -38.82 27.91
CA ALA A 132 3.68 -38.98 26.78
C ALA A 132 2.91 -37.69 26.47
N SER A 133 2.30 -37.06 27.48
CA SER A 133 1.56 -35.81 27.30
C SER A 133 2.45 -34.67 26.81
N ARG A 134 3.69 -34.60 27.34
CA ARG A 134 4.66 -33.59 26.88
C ARG A 134 5.05 -33.80 25.42
N ALA A 135 5.33 -35.04 25.02
CA ALA A 135 5.68 -35.37 23.63
C ALA A 135 4.56 -34.99 22.66
N HIS A 136 3.30 -35.28 23.02
CA HIS A 136 2.14 -34.94 22.20
C HIS A 136 2.00 -33.42 22.01
N LEU A 137 2.03 -32.65 23.10
CA LEU A 137 1.94 -31.19 23.04
C LEU A 137 3.07 -30.54 22.23
N LEU A 138 4.29 -31.06 22.35
CA LEU A 138 5.42 -30.55 21.57
C LEU A 138 5.25 -30.86 20.08
N ALA A 139 4.73 -32.04 19.72
CA ALA A 139 4.45 -32.40 18.34
C ALA A 139 3.35 -31.50 17.74
N ASP A 140 2.24 -31.29 18.47
CA ASP A 140 1.14 -30.44 18.01
C ASP A 140 1.61 -28.99 17.78
N LEU A 141 2.37 -28.43 18.73
CA LEU A 141 2.92 -27.08 18.61
C LEU A 141 3.93 -26.95 17.45
N ALA A 142 4.72 -27.99 17.18
CA ALA A 142 5.63 -28.01 16.04
C ALA A 142 4.87 -27.98 14.70
N VAL A 143 3.80 -28.78 14.57
CA VAL A 143 2.94 -28.76 13.37
C VAL A 143 2.33 -27.37 13.15
N ILE A 144 1.89 -26.70 14.23
CA ILE A 144 1.34 -25.34 14.14
C ILE A 144 2.44 -24.34 13.71
N ALA A 145 3.66 -24.45 14.25
CA ALA A 145 4.78 -23.59 13.86
C ALA A 145 5.10 -23.74 12.36
N GLU A 146 5.24 -24.98 11.88
CA GLU A 146 5.51 -25.28 10.46
C GLU A 146 4.40 -24.75 9.54
N ALA A 147 3.13 -24.85 9.96
CA ALA A 147 2.02 -24.29 9.19
C ALA A 147 2.04 -22.75 9.11
N ILE A 148 2.46 -22.08 10.20
CA ILE A 148 2.61 -20.61 10.21
C ILE A 148 3.80 -20.19 9.35
N GLU A 149 4.93 -20.88 9.45
CA GLU A 149 6.11 -20.62 8.61
C GLU A 149 5.80 -20.79 7.13
N GLY A 150 5.13 -21.89 6.75
CA GLY A 150 4.70 -22.10 5.37
C GLY A 150 3.73 -21.03 4.85
N ALA A 151 2.92 -20.42 5.73
CA ALA A 151 2.05 -19.30 5.36
C ALA A 151 2.80 -17.96 5.21
N LEU A 152 3.97 -17.81 5.84
CA LEU A 152 4.83 -16.63 5.72
C LEU A 152 5.68 -16.65 4.44
N GLU A 153 5.94 -17.83 3.88
CA GLU A 153 6.75 -18.03 2.67
C GLU A 153 5.93 -18.03 1.36
N ALA A 154 4.60 -18.05 1.44
CA ALA A 154 3.67 -18.12 0.31
C ALA A 154 3.32 -16.74 -0.30
#